data_AF-A0A8T5A0C6-F1
#
_entry.id   AF-A0A8T5A0C6-F1
#
_cell.length_a   1.000
_cell.length_b   1.000
_cell.length_c   1.000
_cell.angle_alpha   90.00
_cell.angle_beta   90.00
_cell.angle_gamma   90.00
#
_symmetry.space_group_name_H-M   'P 1'
#
loop_
_entity.id
_entity.type
_entity.pdbx_description
1 polymer ?
#
loop_
_entity_poly.entity_id
_entity_poly.type
_entity_poly.pdbx_seq_one_letter_code
_entity_poly.pdbx_strand_id
1 'polypeptide(L)' 'MDTYRPLTLLGLIFIVSGIILVALPFILRHLPSVERLPWILVFIYRKNGFYFATSPLLIMISIASLIIYLSSRFRG' A
#
# COMPACT_ATOMS: atom_id res chain seq x y z
N MET A 1 -9.18 30.99 -10.45
CA MET A 1 -9.65 29.60 -10.69
C MET A 1 -8.46 28.67 -10.47
N ASP A 2 -7.89 28.68 -9.26
CA ASP A 2 -6.54 28.13 -9.02
C ASP A 2 -6.49 27.18 -7.81
N THR A 3 -7.59 27.08 -7.07
CA THR A 3 -7.69 26.34 -5.81
C THR A 3 -7.79 24.82 -5.99
N TYR A 4 -8.09 24.34 -7.21
CA TYR A 4 -8.26 22.91 -7.47
C TYR A 4 -6.95 22.17 -7.79
N ARG A 5 -5.89 22.89 -8.17
CA ARG A 5 -4.57 22.30 -8.49
C ARG A 5 -4.03 21.35 -7.42
N PRO A 6 -4.02 21.68 -6.11
CA PRO A 6 -3.52 20.76 -5.10
C PRO A 6 -4.37 19.50 -4.97
N LEU A 7 -5.70 19.61 -5.11
CA LEU A 7 -6.60 18.46 -5.02
C LEU A 7 -6.47 17.54 -6.24
N THR A 8 -6.32 18.12 -7.44
CA THR A 8 -6.08 17.36 -8.66
C THR A 8 -4.73 16.64 -8.62
N LEU A 9 -3.68 17.29 -8.09
CA LEU A 9 -2.37 16.68 -7.90
C LEU A 9 -2.45 15.52 -6.90
N LEU A 10 -3.16 15.69 -5.79
CA LEU A 10 -3.39 14.64 -4.80
C LEU A 10 -4.14 13.45 -5.42
N GLY A 11 -5.19 13.72 -6.19
CA GLY A 11 -5.94 12.69 -6.92
C GLY A 11 -5.06 11.93 -7.92
N LEU A 12 -4.21 12.64 -8.67
CA LEU A 12 -3.26 12.03 -9.60
C LEU A 12 -2.25 11.12 -8.87
N ILE A 13 -1.72 11.57 -7.72
CA ILE A 13 -0.82 10.76 -6.88
C ILE A 13 -1.53 9.48 -6.44
N PHE A 14 -2.79 9.57 -6.00
CA PHE A 14 -3.55 8.38 -5.61
C PHE A 14 -3.81 7.41 -6.76
N ILE A 15 -4.19 7.92 -7.94
CA ILE A 15 -4.40 7.10 -9.13
C ILE A 15 -3.11 6.36 -9.51
N VAL A 16 -1.98 7.07 -9.57
CA VAL A 16 -0.68 6.48 -9.90
C VAL A 16 -0.28 5.44 -8.85
N SER A 17 -0.45 5.75 -7.56
CA SER A 17 -0.14 4.82 -6.47
C SER A 17 -0.99 3.54 -6.54
N GLY A 18 -2.28 3.66 -6.87
CA GLY A 18 -3.18 2.53 -7.04
C GLY A 18 -2.76 1.63 -8.21
N ILE A 19 -2.39 2.23 -9.34
CA ILE A 19 -1.86 1.49 -10.51
C ILE A 19 -0.59 0.72 -10.13
N ILE A 20 0.34 1.37 -9.41
CA ILE A 20 1.58 0.73 -8.96
C ILE A 20 1.27 -0.46 -8.03
N LEU A 21 0.36 -0.29 -7.07
CA LEU A 21 -0.05 -1.36 -6.14
C LEU A 21 -0.68 -2.55 -6.87
N VAL A 22 -1.52 -2.30 -7.87
CA VAL A 22 -2.14 -3.35 -8.70
C VAL A 22 -1.13 -4.05 -9.60
N ALA A 23 -0.16 -3.32 -10.13
CA ALA A 23 0.90 -3.86 -10.99
C ALA A 23 2.00 -4.61 -10.20
N LEU A 24 2.19 -4.26 -8.93
CA LEU A 24 3.20 -4.83 -8.04
C LEU A 24 3.24 -6.38 -8.03
N PRO A 25 2.13 -7.12 -7.86
CA PRO A 25 2.15 -8.58 -7.89
C PRO A 25 2.58 -9.16 -9.24
N PHE A 26 2.32 -8.47 -10.36
CA PHE A 26 2.74 -8.93 -11.69
C PHE A 26 4.25 -8.75 -11.89
N ILE A 27 4.80 -7.64 -11.39
CA ILE A 27 6.22 -7.33 -11.41
C ILE A 27 6.98 -8.32 -10.51
N LEU A 28 6.48 -8.56 -9.30
CA LEU A 28 7.05 -9.52 -8.35
C LEU A 28 7.02 -10.96 -8.86
N ARG A 29 6.04 -11.34 -9.70
CA ARG A 29 5.98 -12.67 -10.34
C ARG A 29 7.04 -12.88 -11.42
N HIS A 30 7.51 -11.81 -12.07
CA HIS A 30 8.52 -11.88 -13.14
C HIS A 30 9.95 -11.66 -12.62
N LEU A 31 10.12 -11.28 -11.35
CA LEU A 31 11.42 -11.20 -10.69
C LEU A 31 11.74 -12.56 -10.04
N PRO A 32 12.63 -13.39 -10.61
CA PRO A 32 12.98 -14.69 -10.07
C PRO A 32 13.85 -14.61 -8.79
N SER A 33 14.00 -13.42 -8.19
CA SER A 33 15.01 -13.14 -7.15
C SER A 33 14.46 -12.31 -5.98
N VAL A 34 13.21 -12.53 -5.58
CA VAL A 34 12.62 -11.90 -4.38
C VAL A 34 13.17 -12.51 -3.08
N GLU A 35 14.12 -13.45 -3.15
CA GLU A 35 14.79 -14.06 -1.98
C GLU A 35 15.61 -13.07 -1.15
N ARG A 36 15.90 -11.86 -1.65
CA ARG A 36 16.61 -10.80 -0.92
C ARG A 36 15.77 -9.59 -0.54
N LEU A 37 14.45 -9.61 -0.79
CA LEU A 37 13.61 -8.51 -0.31
C LEU A 37 13.39 -8.66 1.20
N PRO A 38 13.64 -7.63 2.02
CA PRO A 38 13.35 -7.67 3.44
C PRO A 38 11.89 -8.05 3.69
N TRP A 39 11.67 -9.10 4.48
CA TRP A 39 10.36 -9.59 4.93
C TRP A 39 9.43 -8.49 5.48
N ILE A 40 9.99 -7.37 5.93
CA ILE A 40 9.25 -6.21 6.44
C ILE A 40 8.53 -5.41 5.34
N LEU A 41 9.04 -5.43 4.10
CA LEU A 41 8.49 -4.65 2.99
C LEU A 41 7.39 -5.43 2.25
N VAL A 42 7.61 -6.72 1.98
CA VAL A 42 6.69 -7.56 1.21
C VAL A 42 6.67 -8.97 1.79
N PHE A 43 5.59 -9.33 2.49
CA PHE A 43 5.35 -10.69 2.93
C PHE A 43 4.58 -11.42 1.81
N ILE A 44 5.32 -12.04 0.90
CA ILE A 44 4.74 -12.85 -0.17
C ILE A 44 4.55 -14.27 0.39
N TYR A 45 3.36 -14.57 0.89
CA TYR A 45 3.02 -15.95 1.21
C TYR A 45 2.75 -16.71 -0.09
N ARG A 46 3.62 -17.68 -0.42
CA ARG A 46 3.45 -18.58 -1.56
C ARG A 46 3.14 -19.98 -1.05
N LYS A 47 1.87 -20.40 -1.14
CA LYS A 47 1.47 -21.79 -0.86
C LYS A 47 0.46 -22.25 -1.92
N ASN A 48 0.76 -23.38 -2.56
CA ASN A 48 -0.12 -24.08 -3.51
C ASN A 48 -0.75 -23.19 -4.60
N GLY A 49 0.04 -22.32 -5.24
CA GLY A 49 -0.44 -21.46 -6.34
C GLY A 49 -1.15 -20.17 -5.90
N PHE A 50 -1.39 -19.97 -4.61
CA PHE A 50 -1.89 -18.70 -4.06
C PHE A 50 -0.73 -17.75 -3.74
N TYR A 51 -0.80 -16.55 -4.30
CA TYR A 51 0.13 -15.44 -4.04
C TYR A 51 -0.58 -14.44 -3.14
N PHE A 52 -0.31 -14.50 -1.84
CA PHE A 52 -0.84 -13.52 -0.89
C PHE A 52 0.28 -12.53 -0.58
N ALA A 53 0.29 -11.40 -1.29
CA ALA A 53 1.22 -10.30 -1.03
C ALA A 53 0.56 -9.37 -0.02
N THR A 54 0.83 -9.58 1.27
CA THR A 54 0.50 -8.61 2.31
C THR A 54 1.76 -7.87 2.70
N SER A 55 1.66 -6.57 2.95
CA SER A 55 2.73 -5.83 3.63
C SER A 55 2.32 -5.72 5.10
N PRO A 56 2.95 -6.46 6.02
CA PRO A 56 2.68 -6.34 7.46
C PRO A 56 2.77 -4.87 7.93
N LEU A 57 3.65 -4.11 7.29
CA LEU A 57 3.80 -2.68 7.48
C LEU A 57 2.54 -1.88 7.10
N LEU A 58 1.94 -2.15 5.94
CA LEU A 58 0.69 -1.48 5.52
C LEU A 58 -0.47 -1.78 6.48
N ILE A 59 -0.51 -3.00 7.03
CA ILE A 59 -1.50 -3.37 8.05
C ILE A 59 -1.26 -2.57 9.33
N MET A 60 -0.01 -2.50 9.81
CA MET A 60 0.34 -1.68 10.98
C MET A 60 0.01 -0.19 10.77
N ILE A 61 0.33 0.36 9.59
CA ILE A 61 0.02 1.76 9.24
C ILE A 61 -1.50 1.98 9.20
N SER A 62 -2.26 1.04 8.61
CA SER A 62 -3.72 1.12 8.55
C SER A 62 -4.34 1.12 9.95
N ILE A 63 -3.85 0.23 10.83
CA ILE A 63 -4.32 0.17 12.22
C ILE A 63 -3.95 1.44 12.98
N ALA A 64 -2.71 1.93 12.86
CA ALA A 64 -2.28 3.17 13.50
C ALA A 64 -3.10 4.38 13.01
N SER A 65 -3.34 4.49 11.70
CA SER A 65 -4.19 5.52 11.12
C SER A 65 -5.62 5.44 11.62
N LEU A 66 -6.17 4.23 11.74
CA LEU A 66 -7.53 4.01 12.26
C LEU A 66 -7.63 4.46 13.73
N ILE A 67 -6.64 4.12 14.56
CA ILE A 67 -6.60 4.53 15.98
C ILE A 67 -6.51 6.05 16.10
N ILE A 68 -5.65 6.70 15.31
CA ILE A 68 -5.53 8.17 15.30
C ILE A 68 -6.83 8.82 14.87
N TYR A 69 -7.48 8.30 13.81
CA TYR A 69 -8.76 8.80 13.33
C TYR A 69 -9.84 8.70 14.43
N LEU A 70 -10.00 7.53 15.05
CA LEU A 70 -10.95 7.35 16.16
C LEU A 70 -10.63 8.26 17.35
N SER A 71 -9.36 8.38 17.75
CA SER A 71 -8.96 9.25 18.86
C SER A 71 -9.22 10.73 18.57
N SER A 72 -8.99 11.18 17.33
CA SER A 72 -9.31 12.55 16.90
C SER A 72 -10.81 12.82 16.87
N ARG A 73 -11.63 11.81 16.51
CA ARG A 73 -13.09 11.90 16.51
C ARG A 73 -13.69 12.03 17.91
N PHE A 74 -13.07 11.41 18.91
CA PHE A 74 -13.51 11.48 20.32
C PHE A 74 -13.09 12.77 21.03
N ARG A 75 -12.10 13.50 20.52
CA ARG A 75 -11.61 14.78 21.07
C ARG A 75 -12.25 16.01 20.43
N GLY A 76 -13.12 15.84 19.45
CA GLY A 76 -13.82 16.92 18.73
C GLY A 76 -15.33 16.87 18.90
#